data_AF-A0A183B268-F1
#
_entry.id   AF-A0A183B268-F1
#
_cell.length_a   1.000
_cell.length_b   1.000
_cell.length_c   1.000
_cell.angle_alpha   90.00
_cell.angle_beta   90.00
_cell.angle_gamma   90.00
#
_symmetry.space_group_name_H-M   'P 1'
#
loop_
_entity.id
_entity.type
_entity.pdbx_description
1 polymer ?
#
loop_
_entity_poly.entity_id
_entity_poly.type
_entity_poly.pdbx_seq_one_letter_code
_entity_poly.pdbx_strand_id
1 'polypeptide(L)'
;LEPLVKKQLSSVLLFGVVSPEVKDAVGSRADSDDSVVVNAVKIIKEKFPSLTVICDVCLCPYTSHGHCGLIQDGKMDVENTVDRLAQIATRYAIAGADIVAPSDMMDGRVHAIKTALRDCGLAGSVSVMAYSAKFASSFYGPFR
;
A
#
# COMPACT_ATOMS: atom_id res chain seq x y z
N LEU A 1 5.84 -3.71 -19.06
CA LEU A 1 5.26 -4.99 -18.58
C LEU A 1 5.06 -6.01 -19.70
N GLU A 2 4.54 -5.62 -20.87
CA GLU A 2 4.20 -6.55 -21.96
C GLU A 2 5.24 -7.64 -22.29
N PRO A 3 6.54 -7.34 -22.52
CA PRO A 3 7.52 -8.40 -22.82
C PRO A 3 7.75 -9.37 -21.65
N LEU A 4 7.55 -8.92 -20.41
CA LEU A 4 7.69 -9.77 -19.22
C LEU A 4 6.47 -10.67 -19.04
N VAL A 5 5.27 -10.15 -19.31
CA VAL A 5 4.03 -10.93 -19.30
C VAL A 5 4.08 -12.02 -20.38
N LYS A 6 4.60 -11.71 -21.59
CA LYS A 6 4.88 -12.71 -22.63
C LYS A 6 5.87 -13.80 -22.18
N LYS A 7 6.77 -13.46 -21.23
CA LYS A 7 7.69 -14.38 -20.57
C LYS A 7 7.13 -14.98 -19.27
N GLN A 8 5.82 -14.96 -19.08
CA GLN A 8 5.11 -15.58 -17.96
C GLN A 8 5.34 -14.93 -16.59
N LEU A 9 5.62 -13.61 -16.55
CA LEU A 9 5.49 -12.86 -15.31
C LEU A 9 4.05 -12.98 -14.77
N SER A 10 3.90 -13.47 -13.54
CA SER A 10 2.59 -13.77 -12.92
C SER A 10 2.08 -12.69 -11.99
N SER A 11 2.98 -11.92 -11.38
CA SER A 11 2.62 -10.90 -10.39
C SER A 11 3.57 -9.70 -10.40
N VAL A 12 3.07 -8.56 -9.97
CA VAL A 12 3.85 -7.35 -9.68
C VAL A 12 3.51 -6.82 -8.30
N LEU A 13 4.52 -6.33 -7.58
CA LEU A 13 4.35 -5.57 -6.34
C LEU A 13 4.69 -4.10 -6.62
N LEU A 14 3.71 -3.23 -6.42
CA LEU A 14 3.80 -1.81 -6.70
C LEU A 14 4.28 -1.05 -5.47
N PHE A 15 5.24 -0.16 -5.69
CA PHE A 15 5.71 0.83 -4.73
C PHE A 15 5.46 2.22 -5.31
N GLY A 16 4.67 3.04 -4.62
CA GLY A 16 4.41 4.40 -5.04
C GLY A 16 5.57 5.32 -4.68
N VAL A 17 6.02 6.11 -5.65
CA VAL A 17 7.03 7.15 -5.45
C VAL A 17 6.40 8.48 -5.82
N VAL A 18 6.42 9.41 -4.87
CA VAL A 18 5.91 10.77 -5.06
C VAL A 18 7.02 11.76 -4.82
N SER A 19 6.92 12.92 -5.47
CA SER A 19 7.88 13.99 -5.29
C SER A 19 7.77 14.61 -3.88
N PRO A 20 8.87 15.17 -3.34
CA PRO A 20 8.89 15.69 -1.96
C PRO A 20 7.83 16.77 -1.67
N GLU A 21 7.52 17.62 -2.65
CA GLU A 21 6.60 18.75 -2.53
C GLU A 21 5.13 18.36 -2.33
N VAL A 22 4.78 17.10 -2.62
CA VAL A 22 3.42 16.59 -2.40
C VAL A 22 3.32 15.70 -1.16
N LYS A 23 4.40 15.52 -0.41
CA LYS A 23 4.40 14.78 0.86
C LYS A 23 3.83 15.65 1.98
N ASP A 24 3.02 15.06 2.85
CA ASP A 24 2.40 15.76 3.98
C ASP A 24 2.44 14.91 5.26
N ALA A 25 1.88 15.40 6.37
CA ALA A 25 1.96 14.67 7.64
C ALA A 25 1.09 13.38 7.69
N VAL A 26 0.15 13.22 6.76
CA VAL A 26 -0.86 12.15 6.80
C VAL A 26 -0.80 11.18 5.61
N GLY A 27 0.14 11.42 4.70
CA GLY A 27 0.31 10.67 3.46
C GLY A 27 -0.88 10.77 2.53
N SER A 28 -1.45 11.96 2.29
CA SER A 28 -2.69 12.10 1.48
C SER A 28 -2.53 11.58 0.05
N ARG A 29 -1.30 11.60 -0.50
CA ARG A 29 -1.01 11.09 -1.85
C ARG A 29 -1.03 9.57 -1.98
N ALA A 30 -1.14 8.83 -0.89
CA ALA A 30 -1.24 7.38 -0.92
C ALA A 30 -2.52 6.91 -1.64
N ASP A 31 -3.65 7.56 -1.39
CA ASP A 31 -4.98 7.09 -1.83
C ASP A 31 -5.87 8.18 -2.45
N SER A 32 -5.34 9.39 -2.67
CA SER A 32 -6.05 10.44 -3.43
C SER A 32 -6.32 10.03 -4.88
N ASP A 33 -7.14 10.82 -5.59
CA ASP A 33 -7.46 10.57 -7.00
C ASP A 33 -6.23 10.67 -7.92
N ASP A 34 -5.22 11.42 -7.50
CA ASP A 34 -3.93 11.54 -8.16
C ASP A 34 -2.92 10.47 -7.71
N SER A 35 -3.33 9.49 -6.90
CA SER A 35 -2.42 8.44 -6.40
C SER A 35 -1.81 7.66 -7.54
N VAL A 36 -0.48 7.67 -7.60
CA VAL A 36 0.31 6.94 -8.61
C VAL A 36 0.05 5.43 -8.54
N VAL A 37 -0.19 4.88 -7.35
CA VAL A 37 -0.48 3.45 -7.17
C VAL A 37 -1.88 3.13 -7.65
N VAL A 38 -2.89 3.91 -7.24
CA VAL A 38 -4.29 3.72 -7.70
C VAL A 38 -4.37 3.76 -9.23
N ASN A 39 -3.71 4.74 -9.85
CA ASN A 39 -3.71 4.88 -11.31
C ASN A 39 -2.93 3.74 -11.99
N ALA A 40 -1.78 3.34 -11.45
CA ALA A 40 -1.03 2.19 -11.95
C ALA A 40 -1.85 0.88 -11.89
N VAL A 41 -2.57 0.63 -10.79
CA VAL A 41 -3.43 -0.56 -10.64
C VAL A 41 -4.46 -0.60 -11.76
N LYS A 42 -5.23 0.49 -11.95
CA LYS A 42 -6.26 0.59 -13.01
C LYS A 42 -5.68 0.28 -14.39
N ILE A 43 -4.56 0.93 -14.74
CA ILE A 43 -3.88 0.75 -16.04
C ILE A 43 -3.40 -0.69 -16.22
N ILE A 44 -2.83 -1.29 -15.17
CA ILE A 44 -2.32 -2.67 -15.24
C ILE A 44 -3.46 -3.66 -15.38
N LYS A 45 -4.55 -3.53 -14.61
CA LYS A 45 -5.71 -4.43 -14.71
C LYS A 45 -6.44 -4.28 -16.05
N GLU A 46 -6.47 -3.09 -16.63
CA GLU A 46 -7.02 -2.87 -17.98
C GLU A 46 -6.16 -3.58 -19.05
N LYS A 47 -4.83 -3.42 -19.00
CA LYS A 47 -3.93 -3.94 -20.05
C LYS A 47 -3.55 -5.41 -19.88
N PHE A 48 -3.51 -5.90 -18.64
CA PHE A 48 -3.02 -7.23 -18.27
C PHE A 48 -3.95 -7.85 -17.20
N PRO A 49 -5.22 -8.17 -17.54
CA PRO A 49 -6.23 -8.58 -16.57
C PRO A 49 -5.87 -9.85 -15.78
N SER A 50 -5.05 -10.74 -16.37
CA SER A 50 -4.55 -11.96 -15.73
C SER A 50 -3.33 -11.76 -14.82
N LEU A 51 -2.68 -10.59 -14.86
CA LEU A 51 -1.53 -10.30 -14.01
C LEU A 51 -2.02 -9.99 -12.60
N THR A 52 -1.43 -10.64 -11.60
CA THR A 52 -1.72 -10.37 -10.18
C THR A 52 -1.06 -9.07 -9.76
N VAL A 53 -1.85 -8.13 -9.26
CA VAL A 53 -1.37 -6.83 -8.80
C VAL A 53 -1.38 -6.78 -7.28
N ILE A 54 -0.19 -6.62 -6.71
CA ILE A 54 0.06 -6.47 -5.29
C ILE A 54 0.42 -5.00 -5.04
N CYS A 55 -0.16 -4.38 -4.01
CA CYS A 55 0.18 -3.01 -3.62
C CYS A 55 0.79 -2.98 -2.22
N ASP A 56 1.95 -2.33 -2.09
CA ASP A 56 2.50 -1.98 -0.78
C ASP A 56 1.56 -1.00 -0.08
N VAL A 57 1.18 -1.31 1.16
CA VAL A 57 0.39 -0.41 2.02
C VAL A 57 1.31 0.10 3.12
N CYS A 58 1.75 1.35 2.97
CA CYS A 58 2.61 2.03 3.92
C CYS A 58 2.51 3.55 3.74
N LEU A 59 2.83 4.32 4.77
CA LEU A 59 2.83 5.78 4.72
C LEU A 59 4.20 6.40 4.40
N CYS A 60 5.29 5.66 4.58
CA CYS A 60 6.65 6.22 4.46
C CYS A 60 6.97 6.87 3.10
N PRO A 61 6.43 6.43 1.94
CA PRO A 61 6.72 7.12 0.68
C PRO A 61 6.03 8.47 0.58
N TYR A 62 4.94 8.67 1.34
CA TYR A 62 4.01 9.79 1.19
C TYR A 62 4.07 10.79 2.34
N THR A 63 4.67 10.43 3.47
CA THR A 63 4.76 11.31 4.62
C THR A 63 5.97 12.24 4.54
N SER A 64 5.82 13.48 4.99
CA SER A 64 6.90 14.49 5.01
C SER A 64 8.06 14.09 5.94
N HIS A 65 7.77 13.30 6.98
CA HIS A 65 8.77 12.79 7.92
C HIS A 65 9.34 11.40 7.57
N GLY A 66 8.76 10.70 6.58
CA GLY A 66 9.27 9.40 6.12
C GLY A 66 9.03 8.21 7.05
N HIS A 67 8.43 8.38 8.24
CA HIS A 67 7.95 7.27 9.06
C HIS A 67 6.77 6.51 8.42
N CYS A 68 6.66 5.22 8.75
CA CYS A 68 5.62 4.31 8.27
C CYS A 68 4.21 4.58 8.84
N GLY A 69 4.09 5.51 9.77
CA GLY A 69 2.85 5.85 10.47
C GLY A 69 2.76 7.34 10.81
N LEU A 70 1.63 7.74 11.36
CA LEU A 70 1.35 9.10 11.81
C LEU A 70 2.11 9.41 13.10
N ILE A 71 2.53 10.66 13.23
CA ILE A 71 3.27 11.14 14.40
C ILE A 71 2.45 12.20 15.13
N GLN A 72 2.19 11.97 16.41
CA GLN A 72 1.56 12.91 17.32
C GLN A 72 2.49 13.13 18.52
N ASP A 73 2.80 14.40 18.83
CA ASP A 73 3.68 14.79 19.95
C ASP A 73 5.03 14.03 19.97
N GLY A 74 5.61 13.82 18.78
CA GLY A 74 6.88 13.11 18.60
C GLY A 74 6.83 11.59 18.82
N LYS A 75 5.63 11.02 18.94
CA LYS A 75 5.41 9.58 19.11
C LYS A 75 4.54 9.03 18.00
N MET A 76 4.66 7.72 17.77
CA MET A 76 3.79 7.00 16.84
C MET A 76 2.36 6.98 17.37
N ASP A 77 1.43 7.47 16.57
CA ASP A 77 -0.01 7.39 16.83
C ASP A 77 -0.55 6.11 16.18
N VAL A 78 -0.50 5.00 16.92
CA VAL A 78 -0.78 3.66 16.40
C VAL A 78 -2.23 3.52 15.92
N GLU A 79 -3.20 4.02 16.68
CA GLU A 79 -4.62 3.88 16.37
C GLU A 79 -4.96 4.61 15.06
N ASN A 80 -4.65 5.90 14.96
CA ASN A 80 -4.92 6.66 13.74
C ASN A 80 -4.07 6.18 12.55
N THR A 81 -2.86 5.66 12.79
CA THR A 81 -2.06 5.03 11.73
C THR A 81 -2.75 3.81 11.16
N VAL A 82 -3.24 2.92 12.02
CA VAL A 82 -3.91 1.68 11.60
C VAL A 82 -5.16 1.98 10.78
N ASP A 83 -5.96 2.96 11.22
CA ASP A 83 -7.14 3.42 10.47
C ASP A 83 -6.76 4.01 9.12
N ARG A 84 -5.72 4.85 9.08
CA ARG A 84 -5.20 5.44 7.84
C ARG A 84 -4.72 4.37 6.85
N LEU A 85 -3.99 3.35 7.32
CA LEU A 85 -3.54 2.24 6.49
C LEU A 85 -4.72 1.42 5.94
N ALA A 86 -5.78 1.23 6.73
CA ALA A 86 -6.99 0.54 6.28
C ALA A 86 -7.71 1.32 5.17
N GLN A 87 -7.75 2.65 5.24
CA GLN A 87 -8.29 3.51 4.17
C GLN A 87 -7.49 3.34 2.87
N ILE A 88 -6.16 3.40 2.95
CA ILE A 88 -5.26 3.24 1.80
C ILE A 88 -5.44 1.86 1.16
N ALA A 89 -5.43 0.80 1.97
CA ALA A 89 -5.66 -0.56 1.50
C ALA A 89 -7.01 -0.70 0.80
N THR A 90 -8.06 -0.11 1.36
CA THR A 90 -9.40 -0.11 0.78
C THR A 90 -9.43 0.61 -0.57
N ARG A 91 -8.74 1.75 -0.69
CA ARG A 91 -8.65 2.47 -1.98
C ARG A 91 -7.97 1.62 -3.05
N TYR A 92 -6.85 0.96 -2.72
CA TYR A 92 -6.15 0.08 -3.66
C TYR A 92 -7.01 -1.12 -4.06
N ALA A 93 -7.73 -1.72 -3.11
CA ALA A 93 -8.67 -2.79 -3.37
C ALA A 93 -9.79 -2.35 -4.33
N ILE A 94 -10.41 -1.19 -4.09
CA ILE A 94 -11.44 -0.61 -4.99
C ILE A 94 -10.87 -0.33 -6.39
N ALA A 95 -9.59 0.04 -6.49
CA ALA A 95 -8.93 0.27 -7.77
C ALA A 95 -8.69 -1.03 -8.58
N GLY A 96 -8.83 -2.19 -7.95
CA GLY A 96 -8.65 -3.51 -8.57
C GLY A 96 -7.37 -4.25 -8.16
N ALA A 97 -6.73 -3.86 -7.06
CA ALA A 97 -5.60 -4.64 -6.52
C ALA A 97 -6.09 -6.01 -6.05
N ASP A 98 -5.38 -7.07 -6.46
CA ASP A 98 -5.71 -8.44 -6.07
C ASP A 98 -5.20 -8.74 -4.65
N ILE A 99 -4.10 -8.08 -4.25
CA ILE A 99 -3.47 -8.25 -2.94
C ILE A 99 -3.02 -6.90 -2.39
N VAL A 100 -3.35 -6.63 -1.12
CA VAL A 100 -2.77 -5.51 -0.35
C VAL A 100 -1.72 -6.05 0.63
N ALA A 101 -0.55 -5.43 0.65
CA ALA A 101 0.60 -5.92 1.40
C ALA A 101 1.08 -4.87 2.42
N PRO A 102 0.51 -4.86 3.66
CA PRO A 102 0.90 -3.89 4.69
C PRO A 102 2.32 -4.14 5.17
N SER A 103 3.20 -3.16 4.94
CA SER A 103 4.64 -3.24 5.26
C SER A 103 5.07 -2.29 6.39
N ASP A 104 4.10 -1.64 7.03
CA ASP A 104 4.23 -0.61 8.07
C ASP A 104 4.71 -1.13 9.44
N MET A 105 4.48 -2.42 9.74
CA MET A 105 4.79 -3.06 11.03
C MET A 105 4.02 -2.57 12.26
N MET A 106 2.88 -1.89 12.09
CA MET A 106 2.02 -1.50 13.20
C MET A 106 1.30 -2.71 13.81
N ASP A 107 1.06 -2.67 15.12
CA ASP A 107 0.21 -3.65 15.78
C ASP A 107 -1.24 -3.48 15.32
N GLY A 108 -1.96 -4.60 15.14
CA GLY A 108 -3.38 -4.57 14.77
C GLY A 108 -3.72 -4.24 13.31
N ARG A 109 -2.80 -3.72 12.47
CA ARG A 109 -3.13 -3.29 11.09
C ARG A 109 -3.81 -4.34 10.22
N VAL A 110 -3.42 -5.61 10.34
CA VAL A 110 -4.00 -6.69 9.53
C VAL A 110 -5.48 -6.86 9.84
N HIS A 111 -5.85 -6.77 11.12
CA HIS A 111 -7.25 -6.87 11.54
C HIS A 111 -8.06 -5.68 11.01
N ALA A 112 -7.55 -4.46 11.14
CA ALA A 112 -8.22 -3.26 10.64
C ALA A 112 -8.42 -3.30 9.11
N ILE A 113 -7.38 -3.65 8.35
CA ILE A 113 -7.47 -3.81 6.90
C ILE A 113 -8.51 -4.88 6.53
N LYS A 114 -8.48 -6.05 7.19
CA LYS A 114 -9.47 -7.12 6.92
C LYS A 114 -10.90 -6.69 7.25
N THR A 115 -11.09 -5.93 8.31
CA THR A 115 -12.40 -5.36 8.69
C THR A 115 -12.87 -4.37 7.63
N ALA A 116 -12.04 -3.41 7.22
CA ALA A 116 -12.40 -2.45 6.17
C ALA A 116 -12.74 -3.12 4.83
N LEU A 117 -11.97 -4.14 4.42
CA LEU A 117 -12.25 -4.92 3.22
C LEU A 117 -13.57 -5.69 3.31
N ARG A 118 -13.93 -6.21 4.49
CA ARG A 118 -15.23 -6.86 4.71
C ARG A 118 -16.36 -5.86 4.60
N ASP A 119 -16.21 -4.70 5.22
CA ASP A 119 -17.26 -3.69 5.30
C ASP A 119 -17.55 -3.05 3.93
N CYS A 120 -16.59 -3.06 3.00
CA CYS A 120 -16.79 -2.68 1.59
C CYS A 120 -17.10 -3.84 0.63
N GLY A 121 -17.35 -5.05 1.15
CA GLY A 121 -17.75 -6.21 0.33
C GLY A 121 -16.62 -6.89 -0.46
N LEU A 122 -15.36 -6.61 -0.14
CA LEU A 122 -14.16 -7.11 -0.84
C LEU A 122 -13.42 -8.24 -0.10
N ALA A 123 -13.93 -8.70 1.05
CA ALA A 123 -13.27 -9.73 1.87
C ALA A 123 -13.00 -11.07 1.13
N GLY A 124 -13.82 -11.42 0.14
CA GLY A 124 -13.68 -12.64 -0.66
C GLY A 124 -12.87 -12.49 -1.94
N SER A 125 -12.53 -11.26 -2.34
CA SER A 125 -11.85 -10.97 -3.62
C SER A 125 -10.43 -10.43 -3.44
N VAL A 126 -10.10 -9.86 -2.28
CA VAL A 126 -8.79 -9.22 -2.03
C VAL A 126 -8.05 -9.92 -0.91
N SER A 127 -6.82 -10.35 -1.20
CA SER A 127 -5.93 -10.97 -0.21
C SER A 127 -5.16 -9.91 0.59
N VAL A 128 -4.78 -10.27 1.82
CA VAL A 128 -3.89 -9.46 2.66
C VAL A 128 -2.59 -10.22 2.86
N MET A 129 -1.50 -9.75 2.25
CA MET A 129 -0.17 -10.33 2.39
C MET A 129 0.62 -9.55 3.45
N ALA A 130 0.50 -9.95 4.71
CA ALA A 130 1.17 -9.25 5.79
C ALA A 130 2.69 -9.41 5.70
N TYR A 131 3.43 -8.31 5.76
CA TYR A 131 4.82 -8.35 6.19
C TYR A 131 4.84 -8.65 7.68
N SER A 132 4.72 -9.93 8.03
CA SER A 132 4.60 -10.37 9.42
C SER A 132 5.91 -10.21 10.20
N ALA A 133 7.03 -10.44 9.52
CA ALA A 133 8.37 -10.32 10.09
C ALA A 133 9.25 -9.45 9.17
N LYS A 134 9.22 -8.14 9.39
CA LYS A 134 10.09 -7.15 8.72
C LYS A 134 11.05 -6.58 9.76
N PHE A 135 12.32 -6.94 9.64
CA PHE A 135 13.36 -6.58 10.60
C PHE A 135 13.89 -5.17 10.37
N ALA A 136 14.40 -4.51 11.41
CA ALA A 136 15.18 -3.28 11.24
C ALA A 136 16.59 -3.62 10.71
N SER A 137 16.78 -3.55 9.40
CA SER A 137 18.02 -3.97 8.72
C SER A 137 18.70 -2.83 7.96
N SER A 138 20.03 -2.87 7.91
CA SER A 138 20.85 -1.96 7.11
C SER A 138 20.79 -2.26 5.61
N PHE A 139 20.27 -3.42 5.20
CA PHE A 139 20.17 -3.80 3.79
C PHE A 139 19.11 -3.03 3.00
N TYR A 140 18.30 -2.18 3.65
CA TYR A 140 17.29 -1.36 2.99
C TYR A 140 17.86 -0.11 2.31
N GLY A 141 19.16 0.16 2.42
CA GLY A 141 19.81 1.34 1.84
C GLY A 141 19.45 1.60 0.38
N PRO A 142 19.63 0.64 -0.55
CA PRO A 142 19.33 0.86 -1.97
C PRO A 142 17.85 1.07 -2.32
N PHE A 143 16.93 0.68 -1.43
CA PHE A 143 15.50 0.87 -1.65
C PHE A 143 15.01 2.25 -1.19
N ARG A 144 15.70 2.86 -0.22
CA ARG A 144 15.39 4.18 0.32
C ARG A 144 15.93 5.29 -0.58
#